data_AF-A0A0C9U1K0-F1
#
_entry.id   AF-A0A0C9U1K0-F1
#
_cell.length_a   1.000
_cell.length_b   1.000
_cell.length_c   1.000
_cell.angle_alpha   90.00
_cell.angle_beta   90.00
_cell.angle_gamma   90.00
#
_symmetry.space_group_name_H-M   'P 1'
#
loop_
_entity.id
_entity.type
_entity.pdbx_description
1 polymer ?
#
loop_
_entity_poly.entity_id
_entity_poly.type
_entity_poly.pdbx_seq_one_letter_code
_entity_poly.pdbx_strand_id
1 'polypeptide(L)' 'MTPVPNPRILYASIPTGYPIPGENTKYDDSEQIDLENVPLKGGYLTRTVLISPEPWLRERLRDPTVASYSSPMRLGLP' A
#
# COMPACT_ATOMS: atom_id res chain seq x y z
N MET A 1 10.05 -22.64 0.71
CA MET A 1 9.21 -23.13 1.84
C MET A 1 7.74 -23.09 1.40
N THR A 2 6.78 -23.54 2.20
CA THR A 2 5.37 -23.23 1.90
C THR A 2 5.20 -21.71 1.93
N PRO A 3 4.54 -21.10 0.92
CA PRO A 3 4.22 -19.67 0.97
C PRO A 3 3.54 -19.30 2.29
N VAL A 4 3.93 -18.16 2.84
CA VAL A 4 3.39 -17.64 4.11
C VAL A 4 2.52 -16.41 3.85
N PRO A 5 1.54 -16.09 4.71
CA PRO A 5 0.70 -14.91 4.53
C PRO A 5 1.51 -13.62 4.48
N ASN A 6 1.17 -12.73 3.55
CA ASN A 6 1.79 -11.41 3.35
C ASN A 6 0.73 -10.31 3.23
N PRO A 7 0.00 -10.01 4.32
CA PRO A 7 -1.12 -9.08 4.27
C PRO A 7 -0.69 -7.66 3.91
N ARG A 8 -1.58 -6.92 3.25
CA ARG A 8 -1.35 -5.58 2.73
C ARG A 8 -2.53 -4.64 3.00
N ILE A 9 -2.26 -3.34 2.99
CA ILE A 9 -3.28 -2.29 3.05
C ILE A 9 -3.41 -1.69 1.66
N LEU A 10 -4.52 -1.93 0.98
CA LEU A 10 -4.77 -1.43 -0.37
C LEU A 10 -5.40 -0.05 -0.36
N TYR A 11 -4.95 0.84 -1.24
CA TYR A 11 -5.66 2.08 -1.56
C TYR A 11 -6.88 1.79 -2.45
N ALA A 12 -8.07 1.69 -1.86
CA ALA A 12 -9.26 1.17 -2.52
C ALA A 12 -10.11 2.23 -3.23
N SER A 13 -10.13 3.48 -2.75
CA SER A 13 -10.91 4.57 -3.33
C SER A 13 -10.37 5.94 -2.93
N ILE A 14 -10.64 6.98 -3.73
CA ILE A 14 -10.23 8.36 -3.45
C ILE A 14 -11.10 8.95 -2.33
N PRO A 15 -10.54 9.40 -1.19
CA PRO A 15 -11.30 10.05 -0.12
C PRO A 15 -11.78 11.45 -0.52
N THR A 16 -13.04 11.75 -0.24
CA THR A 16 -13.59 13.12 -0.39
C THR A 16 -13.15 14.06 0.75
N GLY A 17 -12.80 13.49 1.92
CA GLY A 17 -12.34 14.22 3.11
C GLY A 17 -11.13 13.54 3.77
N TYR A 18 -11.25 13.18 5.05
CA TYR A 18 -10.31 12.28 5.70
C TYR A 18 -10.48 10.85 5.17
N PRO A 19 -9.39 10.06 5.03
CA PRO A 19 -9.50 8.67 4.63
C PRO A 19 -10.18 7.84 5.73
N ILE A 20 -11.12 7.00 5.32
CA ILE A 20 -11.89 6.12 6.18
C ILE A 20 -11.34 4.68 6.04
N PRO A 21 -10.84 4.06 7.15
CA PRO A 21 -10.43 2.67 7.14
C PRO A 21 -11.58 1.73 6.78
N GLY A 22 -11.31 0.75 5.92
CA GLY A 22 -12.30 -0.17 5.35
C GLY A 22 -12.98 0.34 4.06
N GLU A 23 -12.89 1.64 3.77
CA GLU A 23 -13.48 2.26 2.57
C GLU A 23 -12.40 2.74 1.59
N ASN A 24 -11.57 3.69 2.03
CA ASN A 24 -10.50 4.24 1.19
C ASN A 24 -9.21 3.43 1.30
N THR A 25 -9.00 2.80 2.46
CA THR A 25 -7.93 1.82 2.68
C THR A 25 -8.52 0.49 3.12
N LYS A 26 -8.08 -0.63 2.53
CA LYS A 26 -8.63 -1.96 2.82
C LYS A 26 -7.53 -2.94 3.20
N TYR A 27 -7.73 -3.65 4.30
CA TYR A 27 -6.88 -4.79 4.65
C TYR A 27 -7.18 -5.98 3.73
N ASP A 28 -6.14 -6.50 3.10
CA ASP A 28 -6.18 -7.69 2.23
C ASP A 28 -5.17 -8.71 2.75
N ASP A 29 -5.67 -9.88 3.14
CA ASP A 29 -4.91 -11.00 3.69
C ASP A 29 -4.79 -12.18 2.71
N SER A 30 -5.23 -11.99 1.47
CA SER A 30 -5.21 -13.03 0.43
C SER A 30 -3.81 -13.29 -0.14
N GLU A 31 -2.90 -12.32 -0.05
CA GLU A 31 -1.54 -12.39 -0.61
C GLU A 31 -0.64 -13.34 0.19
N GLN A 32 0.18 -14.12 -0.52
CA GLN A 32 1.15 -15.06 0.04
C GLN A 32 2.54 -14.77 -0.53
N ILE A 33 3.59 -15.04 0.25
CA ILE A 33 4.98 -14.84 -0.17
C ILE A 33 5.82 -16.10 0.06
N ASP A 34 6.60 -16.51 -0.94
CA ASP A 34 7.66 -17.50 -0.78
C ASP A 34 8.99 -16.78 -0.49
N LEU A 35 9.39 -16.80 0.78
CA LEU A 35 10.57 -16.08 1.26
C LEU A 35 11.88 -16.54 0.61
N GLU A 36 11.93 -17.77 0.10
CA GLU A 36 13.16 -18.37 -0.46
C GLU A 36 13.34 -18.05 -1.95
N ASN A 37 12.24 -17.81 -2.67
CA ASN A 37 12.24 -17.72 -4.13
C ASN A 37 11.71 -16.39 -4.66
N VAL A 38 11.25 -15.47 -3.81
CA VAL A 38 10.74 -14.17 -4.26
C VAL A 38 11.83 -13.40 -5.02
N PRO A 39 11.58 -12.96 -6.27
CA PRO A 39 12.59 -12.27 -7.05
C PRO A 39 12.84 -10.88 -6.48
N LEU A 40 14.03 -10.66 -5.92
CA LEU A 40 14.38 -9.40 -5.27
C LEU A 40 14.66 -8.25 -6.25
N LYS A 41 14.96 -8.56 -7.52
CA LYS A 41 15.23 -7.57 -8.58
C LYS A 41 16.27 -6.50 -8.17
N GLY A 42 17.33 -6.93 -7.48
CA GLY A 42 18.39 -6.04 -6.96
C GLY A 42 18.09 -5.39 -5.61
N GLY A 43 16.94 -5.68 -4.99
CA GLY A 43 16.55 -5.23 -3.66
C GLY A 43 16.83 -6.24 -2.55
N TYR A 44 16.12 -6.07 -1.43
CA TYR A 44 16.23 -6.91 -0.23
C TYR A 44 14.83 -7.23 0.31
N LEU A 45 14.72 -8.36 1.00
CA LEU A 45 13.49 -8.77 1.69
C LEU A 45 13.50 -8.25 3.12
N THR A 46 12.38 -7.67 3.57
CA THR A 46 12.23 -7.21 4.96
C THR A 46 10.94 -7.73 5.56
N ARG A 47 10.90 -7.78 6.90
CA ARG A 47 9.67 -7.91 7.67
C ARG A 47 9.34 -6.56 8.28
N THR A 48 8.29 -5.92 7.76
CA THR A 48 7.79 -4.66 8.32
C THR A 48 7.25 -4.88 9.72
N VAL A 49 7.75 -4.14 10.71
CA VAL A 49 7.33 -4.23 12.12
C VAL A 49 6.43 -3.06 12.52
N LEU A 50 6.65 -1.88 11.94
CA LEU A 50 5.92 -0.66 12.24
C LEU A 50 5.81 0.22 10.98
N ILE A 51 4.68 0.91 10.84
CA ILE A 51 4.41 1.89 9.79
C ILE A 51 3.94 3.18 10.47
N SER A 52 4.58 4.31 10.13
CA SER A 52 4.16 5.63 10.62
C SER A 52 3.17 6.26 9.62
N PRO A 53 1.97 6.69 10.06
CA PRO A 53 1.09 7.48 9.23
C PRO A 53 1.58 8.93 9.18
N GLU A 54 2.04 9.37 8.01
CA GLU A 54 2.57 10.72 7.83
C GLU A 54 1.54 11.66 7.15
N PRO A 55 1.44 12.94 7.55
CA PRO A 55 0.47 13.88 6.99
C PRO A 55 0.56 14.04 5.46
N TRP A 56 1.77 13.99 4.89
CA TRP A 56 1.98 14.11 3.44
C TRP A 56 1.39 12.96 2.63
N LEU A 57 1.05 11.82 3.25
CA LEU A 57 0.35 10.73 2.55
C LEU A 57 -1.04 11.18 2.09
N ARG A 58 -1.71 12.10 2.81
CA ARG A 58 -3.02 12.61 2.42
C ARG A 58 -3.02 13.29 1.06
N GLU A 59 -1.95 14.02 0.73
CA GLU A 59 -1.75 14.67 -0.58
C GLU A 59 -1.67 13.64 -1.73
N ARG A 60 -1.25 12.41 -1.44
CA ARG A 60 -1.07 11.35 -2.43
C ARG A 60 -2.34 10.52 -2.64
N LEU A 61 -3.29 10.55 -1.70
CA LEU A 61 -4.62 9.95 -1.83
C LEU A 61 -5.59 10.85 -2.62
N ARG A 62 -5.10 11.54 -3.65
CA ARG A 62 -5.90 12.47 -4.47
C ARG A 62 -6.23 11.85 -5.82
N ASP A 63 -7.15 12.49 -6.54
CA ASP A 63 -7.38 12.20 -7.94
C ASP A 63 -6.10 12.50 -8.76
N PRO A 64 -5.60 11.53 -9.56
CA PRO A 64 -4.37 11.70 -10.33
C PRO A 64 -4.45 12.79 -11.41
N THR A 65 -5.65 13.25 -11.79
CA THR A 65 -5.84 14.37 -12.72
C THR A 65 -5.54 15.73 -12.09
N VAL A 66 -5.49 15.80 -10.75
CA VAL A 66 -5.14 17.01 -10.01
C VAL A 66 -3.60 17.13 -9.93
N ALA A 67 -3.07 18.15 -10.62
CA ALA A 67 -1.65 18.43 -10.66
C ALA A 67 -1.10 18.77 -9.26
N SER A 68 0.06 18.19 -8.91
CA SER A 68 0.83 18.51 -7.71
C SER A 68 2.29 18.08 -7.92
N TYR A 69 3.19 18.56 -7.09
CA TYR A 69 4.61 18.20 -7.11
C TYR A 69 4.88 16.77 -6.61
N SER A 70 3.95 16.18 -5.86
CA SER A 70 4.04 14.79 -5.36
C SER A 70 3.32 13.81 -6.28
N SER A 71 3.82 12.58 -6.43
CA SER A 71 3.10 11.56 -7.24
C SER A 71 1.88 11.00 -6.50
N PRO A 72 0.72 10.83 -7.16
CA PRO A 72 -0.46 10.23 -6.56
C PRO A 72 -0.26 8.72 -6.33
N MET A 73 -0.95 8.17 -5.33
CA MET A 73 -1.10 6.73 -5.16
C MET A 73 -2.04 6.15 -6.22
N ARG A 74 -1.88 4.87 -6.54
CA ARG A 74 -2.69 4.17 -7.54
C ARG A 74 -3.69 3.26 -6.85
N LEU A 75 -4.94 3.29 -7.32
CA LEU A 75 -5.99 2.44 -6.79
C LEU A 75 -5.62 0.95 -6.92
N GLY A 76 -5.98 0.17 -5.90
CA GLY A 76 -5.76 -1.27 -5.82
C GLY A 76 -4.33 -1.68 -5.44
N LEU A 77 -3.41 -0.73 -5.18
CA LEU A 77 -2.05 -1.04 -4.76
C LEU A 77 -1.83 -0.77 -3.26
N PRO A 78 -0.85 -1.47 -2.64
CA PRO A 78 -0.31 -1.13 -1.31
C PRO A 78 0.35 0.24 -1.24
#